data_AF-A0A528BDP8-F1
#
_entry.id   AF-A0A528BDP8-F1
#
_cell.length_a   1.000
_cell.length_b   1.000
_cell.length_c   1.000
_cell.angle_alpha   90.00
_cell.angle_beta   90.00
_cell.angle_gamma   90.00
#
_symmetry.space_group_name_H-M   'P 1'
#
loop_
_entity.id
_entity.type
_entity.pdbx_description
1 polymer ?
#
loop_
_entity_poly.entity_id
_entity_poly.type
_entity_poly.pdbx_seq_one_letter_code
_entity_poly.pdbx_strand_id
1 'polypeptide(L)'
;YHEDVSGGLAAFGKHRIQYAFPLSEEWKKWIEMNGEPMKQAEFAYFLEDRVAELSSPTEHERATFEQQFQTKIATPAQVVELSRGLKINIDTKVKTATTLQSGEGQIAWEEAHNDVDGKPLKVPGLFMLNLAPFFMGEKVRIPVRLRYRPSGAMIMWSYQIYRPDQAINEHVRSTLAEVRSKTDLPAYEGTPEMSA
;
A
#
# COMPACT_ATOMS: atom_id res chain seq x y z
N TYR A 1 -33.66 -22.23 25.78
CA TYR A 1 -32.30 -22.83 25.72
C TYR A 1 -32.32 -24.26 25.15
N HIS A 2 -33.43 -24.66 24.50
CA HIS A 2 -33.59 -25.87 23.68
C HIS A 2 -34.39 -25.47 22.43
N GLU A 3 -34.44 -26.32 21.41
CA GLU A 3 -35.48 -26.19 20.38
C GLU A 3 -36.87 -26.23 21.05
N ASP A 4 -37.84 -25.47 20.54
CA ASP A 4 -39.19 -25.33 21.13
C ASP A 4 -40.06 -26.59 20.84
N VAL A 5 -39.51 -27.75 21.17
CA VAL A 5 -40.06 -29.08 20.98
C VAL A 5 -39.64 -29.96 22.16
N SER A 6 -40.58 -30.79 22.64
CA SER A 6 -40.31 -31.74 23.72
C SER A 6 -39.23 -32.75 23.30
N GLY A 7 -38.08 -32.74 23.97
CA GLY A 7 -36.92 -33.56 23.62
C GLY A 7 -35.94 -32.89 22.64
N GLY A 8 -36.09 -31.58 22.37
CA GLY A 8 -35.19 -30.81 21.51
C GLY A 8 -33.74 -30.88 21.97
N LEU A 9 -32.82 -31.01 21.00
CA LEU A 9 -31.38 -31.01 21.26
C LEU A 9 -30.99 -29.72 21.98
N ALA A 10 -30.03 -29.83 22.91
CA ALA A 10 -29.59 -28.66 23.64
C ALA A 10 -28.89 -27.67 22.70
N ALA A 11 -29.30 -26.40 22.74
CA ALA A 11 -28.83 -25.35 21.83
C ALA A 11 -27.51 -24.70 22.29
N PHE A 12 -26.66 -25.44 23.00
CA PHE A 12 -25.34 -24.97 23.45
C PHE A 12 -24.51 -24.54 22.24
N GLY A 13 -23.90 -23.35 22.30
CA GLY A 13 -23.06 -22.83 21.21
C GLY A 13 -23.80 -22.27 19.98
N LYS A 14 -25.15 -22.28 19.96
CA LYS A 14 -25.92 -21.64 18.87
C LYS A 14 -26.10 -20.12 19.02
N HIS A 15 -26.05 -19.58 20.25
CA HIS A 15 -26.13 -18.13 20.47
C HIS A 15 -24.78 -17.47 20.16
N ARG A 16 -24.73 -16.68 19.09
CA ARG A 16 -23.50 -16.02 18.61
C ARG A 16 -23.79 -14.56 18.31
N ILE A 17 -22.85 -13.71 18.67
CA ILE A 17 -22.79 -12.33 18.21
C ILE A 17 -21.72 -12.28 17.14
N GLN A 18 -22.12 -11.93 15.92
CA GLN A 18 -21.18 -11.69 14.83
C GLN A 18 -21.02 -10.17 14.66
N TYR A 19 -19.77 -9.71 14.74
CA TYR A 19 -19.41 -8.35 14.40
C TYR A 19 -18.36 -8.38 13.29
N ALA A 20 -18.78 -8.07 12.06
CA ALA A 20 -17.86 -7.90 10.95
C ALA A 20 -17.30 -6.47 11.02
N PHE A 21 -16.05 -6.33 11.45
CA PHE A 21 -15.39 -5.02 11.52
C PHE A 21 -15.47 -4.34 10.15
N PRO A 22 -16.18 -3.20 10.02
CA PRO A 22 -16.28 -2.52 8.73
C PRO A 22 -14.93 -1.89 8.39
N LEU A 23 -14.45 -2.13 7.17
CA LEU A 23 -13.27 -1.44 6.64
C LEU A 23 -13.56 0.07 6.51
N SER A 24 -12.56 0.90 6.75
CA SER A 24 -12.65 2.35 6.55
C SER A 24 -12.80 2.70 5.07
N GLU A 25 -13.35 3.87 4.77
CA GLU A 25 -13.53 4.32 3.38
C GLU A 25 -12.19 4.65 2.73
N GLU A 26 -11.25 5.22 3.50
CA GLU A 26 -9.89 5.52 3.09
C GLU A 26 -9.17 4.22 2.68
N TRP A 27 -9.24 3.18 3.52
CA TRP A 27 -8.64 1.88 3.23
C TRP A 27 -9.20 1.27 1.96
N LYS A 28 -10.53 1.25 1.81
CA LYS A 28 -11.18 0.72 0.60
C LYS A 28 -10.69 1.44 -0.65
N LYS A 29 -10.58 2.77 -0.61
CA LYS A 29 -10.14 3.58 -1.76
C LYS A 29 -8.68 3.29 -2.14
N TRP A 30 -7.80 3.18 -1.15
CA TRP A 30 -6.40 2.82 -1.41
C TRP A 30 -6.24 1.42 -1.97
N ILE A 31 -7.02 0.46 -1.48
CA ILE A 31 -7.01 -0.92 -1.99
C ILE A 31 -7.62 -1.02 -3.38
N GLU A 32 -8.72 -0.31 -3.65
CA GLU A 32 -9.39 -0.26 -4.95
C GLU A 32 -8.44 0.18 -6.07
N MET A 33 -7.64 1.20 -5.81
CA MET A 33 -6.71 1.75 -6.80
C MET A 33 -5.30 1.14 -6.72
N ASN A 34 -5.09 0.10 -5.90
CA ASN A 34 -3.80 -0.54 -5.70
C ASN A 34 -3.36 -1.33 -6.94
N GLY A 35 -2.27 -0.89 -7.58
CA GLY A 35 -1.74 -1.47 -8.81
C GLY A 35 -2.34 -0.89 -10.09
N GLU A 36 -3.39 -0.06 -9.97
CA GLU A 36 -4.08 0.51 -11.13
C GLU A 36 -3.27 1.67 -11.74
N PRO A 37 -3.08 1.68 -13.08
CA PRO A 37 -2.38 2.76 -13.75
C PRO A 37 -3.27 4.00 -13.91
N MET A 38 -2.80 5.14 -13.44
CA MET A 38 -3.45 6.44 -13.51
C MET A 38 -2.66 7.40 -14.39
N LYS A 39 -3.35 8.31 -15.09
CA LYS A 39 -2.68 9.45 -15.74
C LYS A 39 -2.16 10.42 -14.69
N GLN A 40 -1.17 11.23 -15.06
CA GLN A 40 -0.61 12.28 -14.19
C GLN A 40 -1.68 13.10 -13.46
N ALA A 41 -2.67 13.64 -14.18
CA ALA A 41 -3.70 14.49 -13.59
C ALA A 41 -4.61 13.74 -12.61
N GLU A 42 -4.94 12.48 -12.91
CA GLU A 42 -5.76 11.63 -12.04
C GLU A 42 -4.99 11.27 -10.76
N PHE A 43 -3.70 10.93 -10.89
CA PHE A 43 -2.83 10.65 -9.76
C PHE A 43 -2.61 11.89 -8.87
N ALA A 44 -2.46 13.06 -9.48
CA ALA A 44 -2.37 14.34 -8.76
C ALA A 44 -3.62 14.60 -7.92
N TYR A 45 -4.78 14.50 -8.55
CA TYR A 45 -6.07 14.69 -7.88
C TYR A 45 -6.28 13.68 -6.76
N PHE A 46 -5.97 12.40 -7.01
CA PHE A 46 -6.11 11.33 -6.02
C PHE A 46 -5.27 11.58 -4.76
N LEU A 47 -4.02 12.01 -4.92
CA LEU A 47 -3.12 12.32 -3.81
C LEU A 47 -3.48 13.61 -3.09
N GLU A 48 -3.95 14.64 -3.80
CA GLU A 48 -4.38 15.90 -3.18
C GLU A 48 -5.58 15.70 -2.25
N ASP A 49 -6.57 14.94 -2.70
CA ASP A 49 -7.75 14.56 -1.92
C ASP A 49 -7.38 13.75 -0.66
N ARG A 50 -6.25 13.03 -0.69
CA ARG A 50 -5.79 12.10 0.36
C ARG A 50 -4.49 12.51 1.04
N VAL A 51 -4.11 13.79 0.96
CA VAL A 51 -2.82 14.25 1.49
C VAL A 51 -2.70 14.00 3.00
N ALA A 52 -3.82 14.02 3.73
CA ALA A 52 -3.88 13.77 5.17
C ALA A 52 -3.56 12.31 5.56
N GLU A 53 -3.61 11.39 4.59
CA GLU A 53 -3.33 9.97 4.76
C GLU A 53 -1.86 9.65 4.46
N LEU A 54 -1.11 10.61 3.93
CA LEU A 54 0.34 10.51 3.75
C LEU A 54 1.05 10.82 5.05
N SER A 55 2.21 10.20 5.27
CA SER A 55 3.05 10.52 6.41
C SER A 55 4.53 10.57 6.07
N SER A 56 5.28 11.36 6.82
CA SER A 56 6.74 11.34 6.74
C SER A 56 7.26 10.06 7.39
N PRO A 57 8.25 9.37 6.80
CA PRO A 57 8.86 8.21 7.42
C PRO A 57 9.62 8.60 8.69
N THR A 58 9.59 7.74 9.69
CA THR A 58 10.51 7.79 10.83
C THR A 58 11.92 7.37 10.39
N GLU A 59 12.93 7.68 11.20
CA GLU A 59 14.31 7.29 10.91
C GLU A 59 14.48 5.76 10.81
N HIS A 60 13.81 5.02 11.70
CA HIS A 60 13.81 3.56 11.67
C HIS A 60 13.15 2.98 10.41
N GLU A 61 11.96 3.49 10.04
CA GLU A 61 11.28 3.08 8.80
C GLU A 61 12.12 3.39 7.57
N ARG A 62 12.80 4.54 7.56
CA ARG A 62 13.71 4.92 6.49
C ARG A 62 14.86 3.92 6.37
N ALA A 63 15.56 3.62 7.46
CA ALA A 63 16.67 2.67 7.43
C ALA A 63 16.23 1.28 6.95
N THR A 64 15.11 0.77 7.48
CA THR A 64 14.59 -0.56 7.15
C THR A 64 14.11 -0.64 5.70
N PHE A 65 13.20 0.25 5.30
CA PHE A 65 12.55 0.14 4.00
C PHE A 65 13.44 0.64 2.86
N GLU A 66 14.27 1.68 3.04
CA GLU A 66 15.17 2.10 1.97
C GLU A 66 16.20 1.00 1.64
N GLN A 67 16.69 0.28 2.65
CA GLN A 67 17.57 -0.87 2.43
C GLN A 67 16.82 -2.04 1.78
N GLN A 68 15.63 -2.37 2.28
CA GLN A 68 14.84 -3.51 1.79
C GLN A 68 14.39 -3.34 0.33
N PHE A 69 13.99 -2.13 -0.05
CA PHE A 69 13.46 -1.83 -1.38
C PHE A 69 14.47 -1.17 -2.31
N GLN A 70 15.70 -0.91 -1.83
CA GLN A 70 16.78 -0.28 -2.58
C GLN A 70 16.36 1.05 -3.24
N THR A 71 15.48 1.80 -2.59
CA THR A 71 14.95 3.07 -3.11
C THR A 71 14.67 4.04 -1.98
N LYS A 72 14.57 5.34 -2.29
CA LYS A 72 14.33 6.39 -1.30
C LYS A 72 12.84 6.53 -0.98
N ILE A 73 12.56 6.82 0.29
CA ILE A 73 11.20 7.16 0.75
C ILE A 73 11.02 8.67 0.65
N ALA A 74 10.01 9.09 -0.12
CA ALA A 74 9.56 10.46 -0.25
C ALA A 74 8.84 10.95 1.01
N THR A 75 8.96 12.23 1.28
CA THR A 75 8.06 12.95 2.19
C THR A 75 6.72 13.22 1.51
N PRO A 76 5.63 13.46 2.25
CA PRO A 76 4.34 13.84 1.67
C PRO A 76 4.42 15.01 0.69
N ALA A 77 5.21 16.03 1.03
CA ALA A 77 5.43 17.19 0.15
C ALA A 77 6.08 16.80 -1.18
N GLN A 78 7.10 15.92 -1.14
CA GLN A 78 7.74 15.41 -2.35
C GLN A 78 6.77 14.60 -3.21
N VAL A 79 5.93 13.75 -2.60
CA VAL A 79 4.92 12.96 -3.34
C VAL A 79 3.93 13.87 -4.07
N VAL A 80 3.44 14.92 -3.40
CA VAL A 80 2.51 15.90 -4.00
C VAL A 80 3.19 16.72 -5.11
N GLU A 81 4.46 17.09 -4.94
CA GLU A 81 5.21 17.81 -5.97
C GLU A 81 5.40 16.94 -7.22
N LEU A 82 5.77 15.67 -7.05
CA LEU A 82 5.90 14.69 -8.13
C LEU A 82 4.57 14.47 -8.86
N SER A 83 3.46 14.46 -8.14
CA SER A 83 2.14 14.28 -8.74
C SER A 83 1.67 15.52 -9.51
N ARG A 84 2.06 16.73 -9.11
CA ARG A 84 1.64 17.98 -9.77
C ARG A 84 2.39 18.31 -11.04
N GLY A 85 3.68 18.01 -11.10
CA GLY A 85 4.54 18.78 -11.99
C GLY A 85 5.77 18.09 -12.51
N LEU A 86 5.84 16.76 -12.45
CA LEU A 86 6.97 16.04 -13.04
C LEU A 86 6.98 16.20 -14.57
N LYS A 87 7.56 17.30 -15.05
CA LYS A 87 7.98 17.46 -16.44
C LYS A 87 9.28 16.67 -16.61
N ILE A 88 9.19 15.34 -16.59
CA ILE A 88 10.30 14.52 -17.04
C ILE A 88 10.46 14.80 -18.52
N ASN A 89 11.56 15.44 -18.92
CA ASN A 89 12.01 15.35 -20.30
C ASN A 89 12.44 13.90 -20.51
N ILE A 90 11.59 13.08 -21.13
CA ILE A 90 11.93 11.71 -21.50
C ILE A 90 12.88 11.80 -22.68
N ASP A 91 14.15 12.01 -22.38
CA ASP A 91 15.22 12.00 -23.36
C ASP A 91 15.66 10.54 -23.52
N THR A 92 14.95 9.77 -24.35
CA THR A 92 15.28 8.36 -24.64
C THR A 92 16.59 8.30 -25.44
N LYS A 93 17.73 8.41 -24.78
CA LYS A 93 19.04 8.18 -25.39
C LYS A 93 19.31 6.69 -25.44
N VAL A 94 18.89 6.05 -26.53
CA VAL A 94 19.36 4.72 -26.90
C VAL A 94 20.86 4.82 -27.18
N LYS A 95 21.70 4.56 -26.16
CA LYS A 95 23.14 4.37 -26.38
C LYS A 95 23.34 2.96 -26.92
N THR A 96 23.22 2.83 -28.24
CA THR A 96 23.75 1.67 -28.96
C THR A 96 25.28 1.73 -28.85
N ALA A 97 25.84 1.13 -27.81
CA ALA A 97 27.28 0.87 -27.75
C ALA A 97 27.59 -0.33 -28.67
N THR A 98 27.48 -0.12 -29.98
CA THR A 98 28.04 -1.03 -30.97
C THR A 98 29.56 -0.86 -30.96
N THR A 99 30.24 -1.57 -30.07
CA THR A 99 31.67 -1.83 -30.23
C THR A 99 31.82 -2.71 -31.47
N LEU A 100 32.01 -2.08 -32.63
CA LEU A 100 32.18 -2.69 -33.96
C LEU A 100 33.37 -3.67 -34.08
N GLN A 101 34.04 -4.01 -32.97
CA GLN A 101 35.18 -4.94 -32.94
C GLN A 101 34.92 -6.25 -32.19
N SER A 102 33.79 -6.41 -31.49
CA SER A 102 33.44 -7.69 -30.85
C SER A 102 31.93 -7.86 -30.90
N GLY A 103 31.44 -8.83 -31.67
CA GLY A 103 30.02 -9.07 -31.96
C GLY A 103 29.13 -9.49 -30.77
N GLU A 104 29.44 -9.06 -29.55
CA GLU A 104 28.57 -9.17 -28.38
C GLU A 104 27.97 -7.79 -28.05
N GLY A 105 26.74 -7.56 -28.51
CA GLY A 105 25.96 -6.40 -28.11
C GLY A 105 25.22 -6.69 -26.80
N GLN A 106 25.74 -6.24 -25.66
CA GLN A 106 24.91 -6.05 -24.47
C GLN A 106 24.17 -4.71 -24.59
N ILE A 107 22.86 -4.77 -24.81
CA ILE A 107 22.00 -3.59 -24.77
C ILE A 107 21.73 -3.26 -23.29
N ALA A 108 22.56 -2.40 -22.71
CA ALA A 108 22.31 -1.83 -21.39
C ALA A 108 21.37 -0.62 -21.54
N TRP A 109 20.12 -0.79 -21.12
CA TRP A 109 19.13 0.29 -21.05
C TRP A 109 19.38 1.09 -19.76
N GLU A 110 20.07 2.23 -19.84
CA GLU A 110 20.11 3.22 -18.76
C GLU A 110 19.06 4.30 -19.04
N GLU A 111 17.89 4.20 -18.39
CA GLU A 111 16.89 5.27 -18.39
C GLU A 111 17.34 6.39 -17.43
N ALA A 112 17.98 7.43 -17.96
CA ALA A 112 18.33 8.62 -17.21
C ALA A 112 17.18 9.64 -17.25
N HIS A 113 16.49 9.82 -16.11
CA HIS A 113 15.48 10.87 -15.95
C HIS A 113 16.15 12.18 -15.55
N ASN A 114 16.00 13.23 -16.37
CA ASN A 114 16.49 14.55 -16.06
C ASN A 114 15.32 15.49 -15.72
N ASP A 115 15.53 16.32 -14.70
CA ASP A 115 14.63 17.42 -14.33
C ASP A 115 14.68 18.53 -15.40
N VAL A 116 13.79 19.52 -15.30
CA VAL A 116 13.69 20.67 -16.23
C VAL A 116 15.01 21.45 -16.32
N ASP A 117 15.82 21.43 -15.25
CA ASP A 117 17.16 22.03 -15.16
C ASP A 117 18.30 21.10 -15.61
N GLY A 118 18.00 19.91 -16.15
CA GLY A 118 19.01 18.96 -16.63
C GLY A 118 19.74 18.18 -15.54
N LYS A 119 19.28 18.25 -14.28
CA LYS A 119 19.82 17.45 -13.16
C LYS A 119 19.21 16.05 -13.15
N PRO A 120 19.96 15.00 -12.73
CA PRO A 120 19.41 13.66 -12.57
C PRO A 120 18.27 13.67 -11.54
N LEU A 121 17.06 13.47 -12.01
CA LEU A 121 15.84 13.42 -11.20
C LEU A 121 15.70 12.01 -10.62
N LYS A 122 16.17 11.83 -9.39
CA LYS A 122 15.91 10.59 -8.64
C LYS A 122 14.49 10.65 -8.10
N VAL A 123 13.53 10.12 -8.86
CA VAL A 123 12.16 9.92 -8.39
C VAL A 123 12.21 8.92 -7.22
N PRO A 124 11.76 9.29 -6.01
CA PRO A 124 11.62 8.35 -4.90
C PRO A 124 10.67 7.21 -5.28
N GLY A 125 11.05 5.97 -4.98
CA GLY A 125 10.25 4.79 -5.29
C GLY A 125 9.31 4.36 -4.17
N LEU A 126 9.28 5.07 -3.05
CA LEU A 126 8.44 4.76 -1.89
C LEU A 126 7.83 6.02 -1.28
N PHE A 127 6.68 5.86 -0.64
CA PHE A 127 6.11 6.81 0.32
C PHE A 127 5.39 6.05 1.44
N MET A 128 5.02 6.74 2.52
CA MET A 128 4.33 6.12 3.66
C MET A 128 2.87 6.56 3.73
N LEU A 129 1.98 5.60 3.92
CA LEU A 129 0.61 5.82 4.34
C LEU A 129 0.49 5.77 5.86
N ASN A 130 -0.48 6.49 6.40
CA ASN A 130 -0.88 6.47 7.80
C ASN A 130 -2.40 6.57 7.90
N LEU A 131 -3.08 5.43 7.79
CA LEU A 131 -4.54 5.35 7.73
C LEU A 131 -5.04 4.12 8.49
N ALA A 132 -6.29 4.15 8.93
CA ALA A 132 -6.89 3.06 9.70
C ALA A 132 -7.51 2.03 8.74
N PRO A 133 -7.22 0.72 8.85
CA PRO A 133 -7.86 -0.28 7.99
C PRO A 133 -9.36 -0.44 8.29
N PHE A 134 -9.73 -0.28 9.56
CA PHE A 134 -11.10 -0.41 10.05
C PHE A 134 -11.68 0.94 10.44
N PHE A 135 -13.00 1.09 10.31
CA PHE A 135 -13.71 2.29 10.71
C PHE A 135 -13.54 2.54 12.21
N MET A 136 -13.17 3.77 12.59
CA MET A 136 -12.80 4.15 13.96
C MET A 136 -11.67 3.29 14.58
N GLY A 137 -10.89 2.59 13.74
CA GLY A 137 -9.75 1.79 14.16
C GLY A 137 -8.47 2.62 14.32
N GLU A 138 -7.44 1.95 14.82
CA GLU A 138 -6.10 2.53 14.92
C GLU A 138 -5.46 2.69 13.54
N LYS A 139 -4.73 3.80 13.37
CA LYS A 139 -3.96 4.05 12.15
C LYS A 139 -2.73 3.16 12.10
N VAL A 140 -2.49 2.59 10.93
CA VAL A 140 -1.30 1.80 10.63
C VAL A 140 -0.43 2.52 9.62
N ARG A 141 0.88 2.33 9.75
CA ARG A 141 1.87 2.95 8.87
C ARG A 141 2.35 1.92 7.86
N ILE A 142 2.12 2.16 6.58
CA ILE A 142 2.40 1.18 5.53
C ILE A 142 3.25 1.81 4.42
N PRO A 143 4.38 1.19 4.05
CA PRO A 143 5.14 1.65 2.89
C PRO A 143 4.41 1.30 1.59
N VAL A 144 4.40 2.25 0.67
CA VAL A 144 3.78 2.10 -0.63
C VAL A 144 4.82 2.36 -1.70
N ARG A 145 4.99 1.38 -2.59
CA ARG A 145 5.86 1.51 -3.76
C ARG A 145 5.20 2.40 -4.79
N LEU A 146 5.90 3.44 -5.20
CA LEU A 146 5.51 4.29 -6.30
C LEU A 146 6.19 3.80 -7.58
N ARG A 147 5.40 3.64 -8.65
CA ARG A 147 5.87 3.23 -9.96
C ARG A 147 5.36 4.22 -11.00
N TYR A 148 6.14 4.39 -12.04
CA TYR A 148 5.70 5.08 -13.24
C TYR A 148 6.23 4.36 -14.46
N ARG A 149 5.55 4.53 -15.58
CA ARG A 149 6.01 4.06 -16.89
C ARG A 149 5.68 5.10 -17.96
N PRO A 150 6.58 5.32 -18.93
CA PRO A 150 6.25 6.10 -20.10
C PRO A 150 5.19 5.36 -20.94
N SER A 151 4.24 6.10 -21.48
CA SER A 151 3.21 5.61 -22.41
C SER A 151 3.00 6.66 -23.49
N GLY A 152 3.76 6.56 -24.57
CA GLY A 152 3.83 7.59 -25.60
C GLY A 152 4.39 8.90 -25.03
N ALA A 153 3.66 10.00 -25.20
CA ALA A 153 4.01 11.31 -24.65
C ALA A 153 3.51 11.53 -23.20
N MET A 154 2.91 10.52 -22.57
CA MET A 154 2.33 10.61 -21.23
C MET A 154 3.06 9.70 -20.24
N ILE A 155 2.97 10.04 -18.96
CA ILE A 155 3.44 9.20 -17.86
C ILE A 155 2.23 8.56 -17.19
N MET A 156 2.29 7.24 -17.02
CA MET A 156 1.31 6.47 -16.24
C MET A 156 1.90 6.14 -14.89
N TRP A 157 1.23 6.57 -13.83
CA TRP A 157 1.60 6.27 -12.44
C TRP A 157 0.84 5.07 -11.94
N SER A 158 1.45 4.26 -11.09
CA SER A 158 0.72 3.30 -10.27
C SER A 158 1.42 3.18 -8.93
N TYR A 159 0.69 2.70 -7.93
CA TYR A 159 1.27 2.43 -6.63
C TYR A 159 0.97 1.00 -6.19
N GLN A 160 1.81 0.46 -5.31
CA GLN A 160 1.65 -0.87 -4.75
C GLN A 160 1.85 -0.82 -3.24
N ILE A 161 0.77 -1.04 -2.49
CA ILE A 161 0.78 -1.13 -1.04
C ILE A 161 1.55 -2.39 -0.65
N TYR A 162 2.56 -2.24 0.21
CA TYR A 162 3.35 -3.37 0.66
C TYR A 162 2.58 -4.18 1.71
N ARG A 163 2.31 -5.45 1.39
CA ARG A 163 1.70 -6.44 2.28
C ARG A 163 0.48 -5.92 3.07
N PRO A 164 -0.57 -5.43 2.38
CA PRO A 164 -1.80 -4.98 3.05
C PRO A 164 -2.47 -6.10 3.87
N ASP A 165 -2.23 -7.37 3.51
CA ASP A 165 -2.64 -8.56 4.25
C ASP A 165 -2.08 -8.56 5.69
N GLN A 166 -0.81 -8.21 5.85
CA GLN A 166 -0.19 -8.21 7.17
C GLN A 166 -0.75 -7.12 8.07
N ALA A 167 -0.99 -5.93 7.51
CA ALA A 167 -1.56 -4.82 8.27
C ALA A 167 -2.94 -5.18 8.85
N ILE A 168 -3.79 -5.86 8.06
CA ILE A 168 -5.09 -6.36 8.53
C ILE A 168 -4.90 -7.45 9.59
N ASN A 169 -4.08 -8.46 9.30
CA ASN A 169 -3.89 -9.61 10.20
C ASN A 169 -3.32 -9.19 11.56
N GLU A 170 -2.35 -8.28 11.58
CA GLU A 170 -1.74 -7.79 12.81
C GLU A 170 -2.73 -6.97 13.63
N HIS A 171 -3.54 -6.13 12.98
CA HIS A 171 -4.61 -5.40 13.65
C HIS A 171 -5.67 -6.34 14.26
N VAL A 172 -6.11 -7.37 13.52
CA VAL A 172 -7.06 -8.37 14.01
C VAL A 172 -6.50 -9.12 15.21
N ARG A 173 -5.23 -9.55 15.16
CA ARG A 173 -4.56 -10.24 16.28
C ARG A 173 -4.41 -9.35 17.50
N SER A 174 -4.03 -8.09 17.29
CA SER A 174 -3.92 -7.10 18.38
C SER A 174 -5.28 -6.88 19.06
N THR A 175 -6.33 -6.70 18.27
CA THR A 175 -7.71 -6.54 18.76
C THR A 175 -8.18 -7.79 19.51
N LEU A 176 -7.88 -8.98 18.99
CA LEU A 176 -8.22 -10.25 19.65
C LEU A 176 -7.53 -10.37 21.02
N ALA A 177 -6.26 -9.97 21.10
CA ALA A 177 -5.51 -9.95 22.36
C ALA A 177 -6.09 -8.92 23.35
N GLU A 178 -6.51 -7.76 22.88
CA GLU A 178 -7.18 -6.74 23.70
C GLU A 178 -8.51 -7.26 24.27
N VAL A 179 -9.36 -7.85 23.42
CA VAL A 179 -10.64 -8.42 23.84
C VAL A 179 -10.42 -9.52 24.87
N ARG A 180 -9.46 -10.42 24.63
CA ARG A 180 -9.07 -11.46 25.60
C ARG A 180 -8.68 -10.85 26.94
N SER A 181 -7.84 -9.82 26.93
CA SER A 181 -7.38 -9.16 28.16
C SER A 181 -8.49 -8.42 28.91
N LYS A 182 -9.48 -7.85 28.20
CA LYS A 182 -10.57 -7.09 28.82
C LYS A 182 -11.72 -7.96 29.30
N THR A 183 -11.89 -9.15 28.72
CA THR A 183 -13.01 -10.06 29.03
C THR A 183 -12.59 -11.22 29.94
N ASP A 184 -11.28 -11.48 30.07
CA ASP A 184 -10.72 -12.67 30.72
C ASP A 184 -11.25 -14.00 30.15
N LEU A 185 -11.83 -13.97 28.95
CA LEU A 185 -12.36 -15.14 28.26
C LEU A 185 -11.33 -15.73 27.28
N PRO A 186 -11.39 -17.04 27.00
CA PRO A 186 -10.59 -17.64 25.94
C PRO A 186 -10.88 -17.01 24.58
N ALA A 187 -9.82 -16.74 23.82
CA ALA A 187 -9.89 -16.28 22.45
C ALA A 187 -9.37 -17.36 21.51
N TYR A 188 -10.06 -17.56 20.39
CA TYR A 188 -9.74 -18.59 19.41
C TYR A 188 -9.62 -17.94 18.02
N GLU A 189 -8.64 -18.38 17.24
CA GLU A 189 -8.50 -18.04 15.81
C GLU A 189 -8.93 -19.25 14.98
N GLY A 190 -9.83 -19.05 14.01
CA GLY A 190 -10.24 -20.12 13.08
C GLY A 190 -11.73 -20.11 12.75
N THR A 191 -12.18 -21.23 12.18
CA THR A 191 -13.60 -21.46 11.89
C THR A 191 -14.31 -21.95 13.15
N PRO A 192 -15.55 -21.48 13.44
CA PRO A 192 -16.32 -22.02 14.55
C PRO A 192 -16.51 -23.54 14.42
N GLU A 193 -16.41 -24.25 15.56
CA GLU A 193 -16.50 -25.73 15.61
C GLU A 193 -17.87 -26.28 15.14
N MET A 194 -18.90 -25.44 15.16
CA MET A 194 -20.26 -25.79 14.72
C MET A 194 -20.79 -24.71 13.79
N SER A 195 -21.50 -25.08 12.72
CA SER A 195 -22.31 -24.15 11.95
C SER A 195 -23.44 -23.57 12.83
N ALA A 196 -23.76 -22.29 12.65
CA ALA A 196 -24.84 -21.63 13.37
C ALA A 196 -26.21 -22.15 12.93
#